data_AF-A0A4Q0AIW7-F1
#
_entry.id   AF-A0A4Q0AIW7-F1
#
_cell.length_a   1.000
_cell.length_b   1.000
_cell.length_c   1.000
_cell.angle_alpha   90.00
_cell.angle_beta   90.00
_cell.angle_gamma   90.00
#
_symmetry.space_group_name_H-M   'P 1'
#
loop_
_entity.id
_entity.type
_entity.pdbx_description
1 polymer ?
#
loop_
_entity_poly.entity_id
_entity_poly.type
_entity_poly.pdbx_seq_one_letter_code
_entity_poly.pdbx_strand_id
1 'polypeptide(L)'
;MPEGTNIPAIKNAVLAVPGVKGMDDLHVWALSTTSAAFSCHLVIEDSSLEESIKLKDTVKTLLSEKFGIEHVTIEIELTAGPHDNERTDEGL
;
A
#
# COMPACT_ATOMS: atom_id res chain seq x y z
N MET A 1 0.90 17.65 2.38
CA MET A 1 0.91 16.58 1.37
C MET A 1 1.32 17.19 0.03
N PRO A 2 2.05 16.49 -0.84
CA PRO A 2 2.35 16.98 -2.18
C PRO A 2 1.06 17.39 -2.90
N GLU A 3 1.09 18.48 -3.66
CA GLU A 3 -0.08 18.88 -4.45
C GLU A 3 -0.43 17.78 -5.46
N GLY A 4 -1.69 17.34 -5.47
CA GLY A 4 -2.18 16.32 -6.40
C GLY A 4 -2.19 14.87 -5.89
N THR A 5 -1.73 14.58 -4.67
CA THR A 5 -1.85 13.21 -4.11
C THR A 5 -3.29 12.91 -3.72
N ASN A 6 -4.00 12.16 -4.57
CA ASN A 6 -5.35 11.68 -4.30
C ASN A 6 -5.29 10.31 -3.57
N ILE A 7 -5.27 10.37 -2.24
CA ILE A 7 -5.20 9.17 -1.37
C ILE A 7 -6.32 8.16 -1.67
N PRO A 8 -7.61 8.57 -1.81
CA PRO A 8 -8.66 7.64 -2.23
C PRO A 8 -8.37 6.93 -3.56
N ALA A 9 -7.86 7.66 -4.57
CA ALA A 9 -7.54 7.07 -5.87
C ALA A 9 -6.38 6.07 -5.78
N ILE A 10 -5.36 6.36 -4.96
CA ILE A 10 -4.25 5.44 -4.70
C ILE A 10 -4.78 4.17 -4.03
N LYS A 11 -5.56 4.32 -2.95
CA LYS A 11 -6.15 3.17 -2.24
C LYS A 11 -6.99 2.30 -3.14
N ASN A 12 -7.88 2.89 -3.94
CA ASN A 12 -8.69 2.14 -4.89
C ASN A 12 -7.87 1.43 -5.97
N ALA A 13 -6.79 2.06 -6.45
CA ALA A 13 -5.92 1.45 -7.44
C ALA A 13 -5.15 0.25 -6.86
N VAL A 14 -4.61 0.38 -5.64
CA VAL A 14 -3.89 -0.71 -4.96
C VAL A 14 -4.82 -1.87 -4.61
N LEU A 15 -6.02 -1.58 -4.08
CA LEU A 15 -7.02 -2.60 -3.75
C LEU A 15 -7.58 -3.34 -4.98
N ALA A 16 -7.43 -2.78 -6.18
CA ALA A 16 -7.80 -3.44 -7.42
C ALA A 16 -6.75 -4.44 -7.93
N VAL A 17 -5.56 -4.50 -7.31
CA VAL A 17 -4.51 -5.45 -7.69
C VAL A 17 -4.89 -6.86 -7.17
N PRO A 18 -4.96 -7.88 -8.04
CA PRO A 18 -5.26 -9.24 -7.60
C PRO A 18 -4.26 -9.73 -6.54
N GLY A 19 -4.79 -10.33 -5.46
CA GLY A 19 -4.00 -10.80 -4.32
C GLY A 19 -3.92 -9.79 -3.16
N VAL A 20 -4.26 -8.51 -3.39
CA VAL A 20 -4.41 -7.53 -2.31
C VAL A 20 -5.76 -7.69 -1.63
N LYS A 21 -5.76 -7.69 -0.30
CA LYS A 21 -6.95 -7.82 0.55
C LYS A 21 -7.23 -6.57 1.36
N GLY A 22 -6.20 -5.78 1.63
CA GLY A 22 -6.30 -4.57 2.41
C GLY A 22 -5.09 -3.67 2.24
N MET A 23 -5.27 -2.41 2.61
CA MET A 23 -4.19 -1.45 2.72
C MET A 23 -4.54 -0.43 3.80
N ASP A 24 -3.60 -0.21 4.70
CA ASP A 24 -3.73 0.61 5.88
C ASP A 24 -2.37 1.20 6.29
N ASP A 25 -2.38 1.98 7.37
CA ASP A 25 -1.23 2.77 7.83
C ASP A 25 -0.53 3.56 6.70
N LEU A 26 -1.34 4.08 5.77
CA LEU A 26 -0.83 4.78 4.59
C LEU A 26 -0.30 6.16 4.99
N HIS A 27 0.96 6.39 4.69
CA HIS A 27 1.65 7.65 4.91
C HIS A 27 2.28 8.17 3.63
N VAL A 28 2.13 9.47 3.36
CA VAL A 28 2.74 10.15 2.22
C VAL A 28 3.46 11.41 2.68
N TRP A 29 4.73 11.54 2.30
CA TRP A 29 5.57 12.69 2.60
C TRP A 29 6.08 13.32 1.32
N ALA A 30 6.14 14.65 1.26
CA ALA A 30 6.84 15.32 0.18
C ALA A 30 8.35 15.26 0.45
N LEU A 31 9.12 14.77 -0.52
CA LEU A 31 10.59 14.83 -0.49
C LEU A 31 11.10 16.11 -1.17
N SER A 32 10.34 16.61 -2.15
CA SER A 32 10.59 17.87 -2.83
C SER A 32 9.27 18.47 -3.35
N THR A 33 9.34 19.51 -4.17
CA THR A 33 8.17 20.07 -4.87
C THR A 33 7.59 19.11 -5.91
N THR A 34 8.35 18.13 -6.38
CA THR A 34 7.94 17.20 -7.45
C THR A 34 8.06 15.73 -7.08
N SER A 35 8.57 15.38 -5.89
CA SER A 35 8.76 13.99 -5.47
C SER A 35 8.17 13.71 -4.10
N ALA A 36 7.64 12.50 -3.92
CA ALA A 36 7.02 12.03 -2.70
C ALA A 36 7.55 10.66 -2.26
N ALA A 37 7.58 10.44 -0.95
CA ALA A 37 7.76 9.14 -0.33
C ALA A 37 6.41 8.60 0.15
N PHE A 38 6.26 7.27 0.11
CA PHE A 38 5.05 6.54 0.47
C PHE A 38 5.40 5.33 1.31
N SER A 39 4.65 5.12 2.38
CA SER A 39 4.70 3.90 3.20
C SER A 39 3.29 3.38 3.44
N CYS A 40 3.10 2.06 3.41
CA CYS A 40 1.84 1.44 3.82
C CYS A 40 2.04 0.02 4.31
N HIS A 41 1.01 -0.49 4.98
CA HIS A 41 0.81 -1.91 5.22
C HIS A 41 -0.07 -2.46 4.10
N LEU A 42 0.35 -3.55 3.49
CA LEU A 42 -0.38 -4.23 2.43
C LEU A 42 -0.78 -5.61 2.92
N VAL A 43 -2.08 -5.80 3.12
CA VAL A 43 -2.64 -7.08 3.53
C VAL A 43 -2.88 -7.93 2.29
N ILE A 44 -2.33 -9.14 2.28
CA ILE A 44 -2.42 -10.09 1.16
C ILE A 44 -2.91 -11.45 1.66
N GLU A 45 -3.40 -12.29 0.76
CA GLU A 45 -3.74 -13.68 1.09
C GLU A 45 -2.47 -14.48 1.43
N ASP A 46 -2.62 -15.55 2.23
CA ASP A 46 -1.51 -16.46 2.53
C ASP A 46 -0.90 -16.98 1.22
N SER A 47 0.38 -16.66 1.01
CA SER A 47 1.06 -16.87 -0.26
C SER A 47 2.54 -17.11 -0.02
N SER A 48 3.22 -17.70 -1.01
CA SER A 48 4.65 -17.92 -0.91
C SER A 48 5.43 -16.60 -0.85
N LEU A 49 6.64 -16.63 -0.28
CA LEU A 49 7.52 -15.45 -0.26
C LEU A 49 7.79 -14.89 -1.67
N GLU A 50 7.87 -15.77 -2.68
CA GLU A 50 8.08 -15.33 -4.06
C GLU A 50 6.86 -14.56 -4.60
N GLU A 51 5.64 -15.04 -4.33
CA GLU A 51 4.40 -14.38 -4.74
C GLU A 51 4.24 -13.03 -4.04
N SER A 52 4.53 -12.94 -2.74
CA SER A 52 4.44 -11.68 -2.00
C SER A 52 5.43 -10.63 -2.51
N ILE A 53 6.65 -11.04 -2.91
CA ILE A 53 7.64 -10.16 -3.55
C ILE A 53 7.13 -9.66 -4.91
N LYS A 54 6.58 -10.54 -5.75
CA LYS A 54 6.01 -10.17 -7.06
C LYS A 54 4.83 -9.21 -6.92
N LEU A 55 3.95 -9.46 -5.95
CA LEU A 55 2.81 -8.61 -5.66
C LEU A 55 3.27 -7.22 -5.17
N LYS A 56 4.24 -7.18 -4.25
CA LYS A 56 4.87 -5.92 -3.81
C LYS A 56 5.45 -5.13 -4.98
N ASP A 57 6.18 -5.78 -5.89
CA ASP A 57 6.76 -5.12 -7.07
C ASP A 57 5.68 -4.56 -8.02
N THR A 58 4.59 -5.32 -8.22
CA THR A 58 3.43 -4.88 -9.00
C THR A 58 2.82 -3.61 -8.42
N VAL A 59 2.61 -3.57 -7.11
CA VAL A 59 2.07 -2.39 -6.42
C VAL A 59 3.03 -1.20 -6.51
N LYS A 60 4.34 -1.40 -6.33
CA LYS A 60 5.34 -0.34 -6.49
C LYS A 60 5.35 0.24 -7.90
N THR A 61 5.27 -0.61 -8.92
CA THR A 61 5.21 -0.19 -10.32
C THR A 61 3.95 0.64 -10.59
N LEU A 62 2.79 0.18 -10.12
CA LEU A 62 1.53 0.93 -10.22
C LEU A 62 1.61 2.31 -9.58
N LEU A 63 2.22 2.42 -8.39
CA LEU A 63 2.40 3.68 -7.67
C LEU A 63 3.31 4.65 -8.42
N SER A 64 4.38 4.15 -9.04
CA SER A 64 5.28 4.93 -9.87
C SER A 64 4.58 5.41 -11.15
N GLU A 65 4.01 4.50 -11.95
CA GLU A 65 3.48 4.82 -13.27
C GLU A 65 2.22 5.68 -13.22
N LYS A 66 1.31 5.42 -12.28
CA LYS A 66 0.00 6.08 -12.22
C LYS A 66 -0.01 7.33 -11.34
N PHE A 67 0.87 7.40 -10.34
CA PHE A 67 0.85 8.45 -9.33
C PHE A 67 2.19 9.18 -9.16
N GLY A 68 3.24 8.78 -9.86
CA GLY A 68 4.56 9.43 -9.79
C GLY A 68 5.27 9.22 -8.45
N ILE A 69 4.92 8.16 -7.71
CA ILE A 69 5.48 7.88 -6.39
C ILE A 69 6.63 6.87 -6.54
N GLU A 70 7.86 7.38 -6.58
CA GLU A 70 9.06 6.56 -6.80
C GLU A 70 9.60 5.93 -5.51
N HIS A 71 9.48 6.63 -4.38
CA HIS A 71 10.02 6.18 -3.09
C HIS A 71 8.95 5.47 -2.27
N VAL A 72 8.83 4.15 -2.45
CA VAL A 72 7.78 3.32 -1.84
C VAL A 72 8.37 2.26 -0.91
N THR A 73 7.94 2.28 0.35
CA THR A 73 8.12 1.19 1.33
C THR A 73 6.78 0.48 1.54
N ILE A 74 6.78 -0.85 1.52
CA ILE A 74 5.58 -1.67 1.75
C ILE A 74 5.95 -2.75 2.76
N GLU A 75 5.23 -2.76 3.88
CA GLU A 75 5.17 -3.88 4.81
C GLU A 75 4.08 -4.85 4.35
N ILE A 76 4.38 -6.15 4.33
CA ILE A 76 3.44 -7.19 3.92
C ILE A 76 2.87 -7.84 5.16
N GLU A 77 1.55 -7.87 5.24
CA GLU A 77 0.80 -8.59 6.26
C GLU A 77 -0.05 -9.68 5.60
N LEU A 78 -0.22 -10.81 6.28
CA LEU A 78 -1.08 -11.89 5.81
C LEU A 78 -2.45 -11.77 6.47
N THR A 79 -3.52 -12.12 5.74
CA THR A 79 -4.88 -12.17 6.31
C THR A 79 -5.02 -13.11 7.52
N ALA A 80 -4.13 -14.09 7.66
CA ALA A 80 -4.07 -15.00 8.82
C ALA A 80 -2.90 -14.67 9.77
N GLY A 81 -2.43 -13.42 9.77
CA GLY A 81 -1.34 -12.96 10.61
C GLY A 81 -1.73 -12.76 12.08
N PRO A 82 -0.76 -12.71 13.01
CA PRO A 82 -1.01 -12.61 14.46
C PRO A 82 -1.75 -11.33 14.90
N HIS A 83 -1.95 -10.35 14.02
CA HIS A 83 -2.63 -9.08 14.29
C HIS A 83 -4.15 -9.09 13.99
N ASP A 84 -4.74 -10.23 13.61
CA ASP A 84 -6.20 -10.35 13.36
C ASP A 84 -7.05 -9.99 14.61
N ASN A 85 -6.47 -10.06 15.80
CA ASN A 85 -7.18 -9.84 17.07
C ASN A 85 -7.31 -8.36 17.52
N GLU A 86 -6.70 -7.39 16.83
CA GLU A 86 -6.77 -5.97 17.23
C GLU A 86 -7.49 -5.07 16.22
N ARG A 87 -8.14 -5.65 15.21
CA ARG A 87 -8.98 -4.92 14.26
C ARG A 87 -10.42 -4.82 14.74
N THR A 88 -10.62 -4.33 15.96
CA THR A 88 -11.94 -3.85 16.35
C THR A 88 -12.12 -2.48 15.70
N ASP A 89 -13.14 -2.40 14.85
CA ASP A 89 -13.70 -1.20 14.24
C ASP A 89 -13.80 -0.05 15.27
N GLU A 90 -12.79 0.82 15.33
CA GLU A 90 -12.94 2.13 15.96
C GLU A 90 -13.62 3.03 14.93
N GLY A 91 -14.93 2.81 14.81
CA GLY A 91 -15.83 3.80 14.26
C GLY A 91 -15.75 5.09 15.10
N LEU A 92 -15.34 6.17 14.46
CA LEU A 92 -15.94 7.49 14.66
C LEU A 92 -15.87 8.32 13.36
#